data_AF-A0A2G6PPW3-F1
#
_entry.id   AF-A0A2G6PPW3-F1
#
_cell.length_a   1.000
_cell.length_b   1.000
_cell.length_c   1.000
_cell.angle_alpha   90.00
_cell.angle_beta   90.00
_cell.angle_gamma   90.00
#
_symmetry.space_group_name_H-M   'P 1'
#
loop_
_entity.id
_entity.type
_entity.pdbx_description
1 polymer ?
#
loop_
_entity_poly.entity_id
_entity_poly.type
_entity_poly.pdbx_seq_one_letter_code
_entity_poly.pdbx_strand_id
1 'polypeptide(L)'
;MTEFVEHEEQKTRPALLLVLAILSFISIGVGILSNTFGLISGPLSEEDIKVQRVEMAKQKSQLRGQGMSGMVSFVEKLEGMIEETNNNFYLSKGILFLTDFIGLFGVIFMLRRRKLGFHMYIVYSLLALGGMYLYVSPENIHMSLPIFNLIISGLFIFLYSRTLHWMRN
;
A
#
# COMPACT_ATOMS: atom_id res chain seq x y z
N MET A 1 15.50 57.05 -0.63
CA MET A 1 15.77 55.64 -0.25
C MET A 1 14.45 54.90 -0.34
N THR A 2 14.18 54.33 -1.51
CA THR A 2 12.97 53.52 -1.75
C THR A 2 13.44 52.08 -1.72
N GLU A 3 13.46 51.52 -0.51
CA GLU A 3 13.75 50.11 -0.32
C GLU A 3 12.49 49.35 -0.71
N PHE A 4 12.41 48.98 -1.98
CA PHE A 4 11.44 47.98 -2.45
C PHE A 4 11.83 46.68 -1.76
N VAL A 5 11.21 46.42 -0.60
CA VAL A 5 11.17 45.09 -0.01
C VAL A 5 10.38 44.23 -0.99
N GLU A 6 11.11 43.67 -1.95
CA GLU A 6 10.66 42.57 -2.78
C GLU A 6 10.35 41.43 -1.80
N HIS A 7 9.08 41.36 -1.39
CA HIS A 7 8.53 40.16 -0.79
C HIS A 7 8.72 39.08 -1.85
N GLU A 8 9.82 38.32 -1.78
CA GLU A 8 9.84 37.02 -2.42
C GLU A 8 8.58 36.33 -1.91
N GLU A 9 7.59 36.16 -2.78
CA GLU A 9 6.43 35.33 -2.50
C GLU A 9 6.98 33.95 -2.18
N GLN A 10 7.19 33.70 -0.89
CA GLN A 10 7.65 32.44 -0.37
C GLN A 10 6.47 31.50 -0.55
N LYS A 11 6.31 30.98 -1.78
CA LYS A 11 5.15 30.24 -2.29
C LYS A 11 4.77 29.20 -1.24
N THR A 12 3.80 29.55 -0.40
CA THR A 12 3.44 28.79 0.79
C THR A 12 3.10 27.37 0.35
N ARG A 13 3.56 26.39 1.15
CA ARG A 13 3.35 24.98 0.79
C ARG A 13 1.84 24.75 0.60
N PRO A 14 1.39 24.16 -0.52
CA PRO A 14 -0.04 23.92 -0.72
C PRO A 14 -0.56 23.05 0.43
N ALA A 15 -1.61 23.49 1.13
CA ALA A 15 -2.19 22.72 2.22
C ALA A 15 -2.59 21.31 1.77
N LEU A 16 -3.10 21.19 0.53
CA LEU A 16 -3.40 19.91 -0.10
C LEU A 16 -2.19 18.96 -0.14
N LEU A 17 -1.01 19.46 -0.53
CA LEU A 17 0.20 18.64 -0.59
C LEU A 17 0.56 18.09 0.80
N LEU A 18 0.42 18.92 1.84
CA LEU A 18 0.70 18.52 3.22
C LEU A 18 -0.28 17.44 3.70
N VAL A 19 -1.58 17.61 3.45
CA VAL A 19 -2.61 16.63 3.81
C VAL A 19 -2.35 15.29 3.12
N LEU A 20 -2.12 15.31 1.80
CA LEU A 20 -1.84 14.09 1.05
C LEU A 20 -0.57 13.39 1.54
N ALA A 21 0.48 14.17 1.84
CA ALA A 21 1.72 13.64 2.38
C ALA A 21 1.49 12.96 3.73
N ILE A 22 0.76 13.59 4.65
CA ILE A 22 0.44 13.02 5.97
C ILE A 22 -0.34 11.71 5.80
N LEU A 23 -1.39 11.69 4.97
CA LEU A 23 -2.17 10.46 4.72
C LEU A 23 -1.30 9.35 4.13
N SER A 24 -0.41 9.70 3.20
CA SER A 24 0.52 8.74 2.60
C SER A 24 1.54 8.23 3.63
N PHE A 25 2.08 9.10 4.47
CA PHE A 25 3.00 8.74 5.55
C PHE A 25 2.35 7.81 6.57
N ILE A 26 1.09 8.04 6.93
CA ILE A 26 0.34 7.15 7.84
C ILE A 26 0.20 5.78 7.21
N SER A 27 -0.26 5.69 5.96
CA SER A 27 -0.45 4.41 5.27
C SER A 27 0.86 3.64 5.10
N ILE A 28 1.91 4.31 4.61
CA ILE A 28 3.23 3.69 4.38
C ILE A 28 3.89 3.35 5.72
N GLY A 29 3.76 4.22 6.73
CA GLY A 29 4.31 4.01 8.06
C GLY A 29 3.68 2.79 8.76
N VAL A 30 2.37 2.62 8.65
CA VAL A 30 1.67 1.41 9.11
C VAL A 30 2.18 0.18 8.35
N GLY A 31 2.34 0.26 7.02
CA GLY A 31 2.90 -0.81 6.19
C GLY A 31 4.30 -1.26 6.67
N ILE A 32 5.23 -0.31 6.80
CA ILE A 32 6.60 -0.57 7.27
C ILE A 32 6.57 -1.21 8.66
N LEU A 33 5.75 -0.69 9.57
CA LEU A 33 5.64 -1.20 10.93
C LEU A 33 5.11 -2.64 10.94
N SER A 34 4.02 -2.91 10.22
CA SER A 34 3.44 -4.25 10.08
C SER A 34 4.42 -5.23 9.42
N ASN A 35 5.17 -4.79 8.40
CA ASN A 35 6.17 -5.61 7.73
C ASN A 35 7.36 -5.92 8.62
N THR A 36 7.78 -4.95 9.45
CA THR A 36 8.87 -5.13 10.42
C THR A 36 8.46 -6.08 11.53
N PHE A 37 7.27 -5.91 12.12
CA PHE A 37 6.75 -6.85 13.10
C PHE A 37 6.61 -8.26 12.51
N GLY A 38 6.06 -8.37 11.30
CA GLY A 38 5.97 -9.66 10.61
C GLY A 38 7.34 -10.30 10.38
N LEU A 39 8.37 -9.52 10.02
CA LEU A 39 9.74 -10.03 9.84
C LEU A 39 10.35 -10.53 11.15
N ILE A 40 10.11 -9.82 12.27
CA ILE A 40 10.57 -10.22 13.61
C ILE A 40 9.84 -11.49 14.07
N SER A 41 8.54 -11.62 13.80
CA SER A 41 7.75 -12.80 14.13
C SER A 41 8.09 -14.02 13.27
N GLY A 42 8.58 -13.81 12.04
CA GLY A 42 8.88 -14.88 11.09
C GLY A 42 7.64 -15.45 10.39
N PRO A 43 7.82 -16.48 9.54
CA PRO A 43 6.71 -17.19 8.92
C PRO A 43 5.91 -17.98 9.96
N LEU A 44 4.61 -18.17 9.68
CA LEU A 44 3.72 -19.04 10.44
C LEU A 44 4.23 -20.48 10.40
N SER A 45 4.20 -21.15 11.55
CA SER A 45 4.51 -22.57 11.65
C SER A 45 3.42 -23.43 11.02
N GLU A 46 3.71 -24.70 10.71
CA GLU A 46 2.70 -25.63 10.21
C GLU A 46 1.52 -25.81 11.18
N GLU A 47 1.79 -25.74 12.49
CA GLU A 47 0.74 -25.83 13.51
C GLU A 47 -0.16 -24.59 13.48
N ASP A 48 0.42 -23.39 13.36
CA ASP A 48 -0.34 -22.14 13.25
C ASP A 48 -1.19 -22.11 11.99
N ILE A 49 -0.65 -22.57 10.86
CA ILE A 49 -1.41 -22.70 9.59
C ILE A 49 -2.58 -23.66 9.76
N LYS A 50 -2.38 -24.81 10.43
CA LYS A 50 -3.48 -25.76 10.70
C LYS A 50 -4.57 -25.12 11.56
N VAL A 51 -4.20 -24.41 12.62
CA VAL A 51 -5.16 -23.69 13.49
C VAL A 51 -5.91 -22.64 12.68
N GLN A 52 -5.21 -21.87 11.84
CA GLN A 52 -5.81 -20.85 10.97
C GLN A 52 -6.78 -21.47 9.94
N ARG A 53 -6.41 -22.57 9.29
CA ARG A 53 -7.29 -23.32 8.36
C ARG A 53 -8.56 -23.79 9.05
N VAL A 54 -8.45 -24.32 10.27
CA VAL A 54 -9.62 -24.75 11.05
C VAL A 54 -10.54 -23.57 11.34
N GLU A 55 -10.00 -22.41 11.71
CA GLU A 55 -10.80 -21.22 11.98
C GLU A 55 -11.46 -20.66 10.73
N MET A 56 -10.73 -20.59 9.61
CA MET A 56 -11.28 -20.20 8.31
C MET A 56 -12.35 -21.18 7.83
N ALA A 57 -12.19 -22.49 8.07
CA ALA A 57 -13.21 -23.48 7.76
C ALA A 57 -14.51 -23.27 8.57
N LYS A 58 -14.41 -22.90 9.85
CA LYS A 58 -15.58 -22.51 10.66
C LYS A 58 -16.26 -21.27 10.08
N GLN A 59 -15.49 -20.23 9.76
CA GLN A 59 -16.01 -19.01 9.15
C GLN A 59 -16.72 -19.30 7.82
N LYS A 60 -16.11 -20.12 6.95
CA LYS A 60 -16.74 -20.56 5.69
C LYS A 60 -18.05 -21.32 5.93
N SER A 61 -18.08 -22.22 6.91
CA SER A 61 -19.30 -22.97 7.27
C SER A 61 -20.43 -22.05 7.73
N GLN A 62 -20.12 -21.06 8.59
CA GLN A 62 -21.08 -20.06 9.04
C GLN A 62 -21.63 -19.22 7.89
N LEU A 63 -20.74 -18.72 7.00
CA LEU A 63 -21.13 -17.94 5.84
C LEU A 63 -21.97 -18.74 4.85
N ARG A 64 -21.67 -20.03 4.65
CA ARG A 64 -22.49 -20.96 3.85
C ARG A 64 -23.87 -21.14 4.47
N GLY A 65 -23.95 -21.33 5.80
CA GLY A 65 -25.21 -21.43 6.53
C GLY A 65 -26.09 -20.17 6.43
N GLN A 66 -25.48 -19.00 6.21
CA GLN A 66 -26.18 -17.73 5.98
C GLN A 66 -26.45 -17.44 4.49
N GLY A 67 -26.11 -18.36 3.59
CA GLY A 67 -26.30 -18.18 2.13
C GLY A 67 -25.36 -17.14 1.49
N MET A 68 -24.30 -16.72 2.18
CA MET A 68 -23.37 -15.66 1.73
C MET A 68 -22.25 -16.22 0.84
N SER A 69 -22.60 -16.87 -0.27
CA SER A 69 -21.65 -17.55 -1.16
C SER A 69 -20.48 -16.67 -1.65
N GLY A 70 -20.71 -15.39 -1.93
CA GLY A 70 -19.65 -14.45 -2.34
C GLY A 70 -18.63 -14.12 -1.23
N MET A 71 -19.05 -14.17 0.04
CA MET A 71 -18.12 -14.00 1.16
C MET A 71 -17.31 -15.27 1.40
N VAL A 72 -17.90 -16.45 1.16
CA VAL A 72 -17.18 -17.73 1.22
C VAL A 72 -16.03 -17.73 0.22
N SER A 73 -16.26 -17.33 -1.04
CA SER A 73 -15.20 -17.25 -2.04
C SER A 73 -14.12 -16.23 -1.66
N PHE A 74 -14.49 -15.12 -1.03
CA PHE A 74 -13.50 -14.15 -0.53
C PHE A 74 -12.60 -14.77 0.54
N VAL A 75 -13.17 -15.48 1.51
CA VAL A 75 -12.39 -16.18 2.56
C VAL A 75 -11.50 -17.28 1.96
N GLU A 76 -11.99 -18.06 0.99
CA GLU A 76 -11.19 -19.08 0.30
C GLU A 76 -9.99 -18.48 -0.43
N LYS A 77 -10.16 -17.32 -1.08
CA LYS A 77 -9.07 -16.59 -1.71
C LYS A 77 -8.07 -16.05 -0.67
N LEU A 78 -8.56 -15.45 0.42
CA LEU A 78 -7.69 -14.98 1.50
C LEU A 78 -6.86 -16.10 2.14
N GLU A 79 -7.44 -17.29 2.33
CA GLU A 79 -6.72 -18.48 2.81
C GLU A 79 -5.55 -18.82 1.90
N GLY A 80 -5.80 -18.95 0.59
CA GLY A 80 -4.74 -19.20 -0.40
C GLY A 80 -3.67 -18.10 -0.42
N MET A 81 -4.06 -16.82 -0.35
CA MET A 81 -3.12 -15.71 -0.29
C MET A 81 -2.21 -15.78 0.94
N ILE A 82 -2.75 -16.11 2.11
CA ILE A 82 -1.97 -16.21 3.35
C ILE A 82 -0.96 -17.35 3.26
N GLU A 83 -1.38 -18.52 2.77
CA GLU A 83 -0.50 -19.67 2.61
C GLU A 83 0.64 -19.40 1.61
N GLU A 84 0.34 -18.83 0.44
CA GLU A 84 1.36 -18.51 -0.55
C GLU A 84 2.28 -17.38 -0.08
N THR A 85 1.74 -16.36 0.61
CA THR A 85 2.55 -15.31 1.22
C THR A 85 3.49 -15.88 2.28
N ASN A 86 3.05 -16.88 3.05
CA ASN A 86 3.86 -17.55 4.04
C ASN A 86 4.93 -18.47 3.41
N ASN A 87 4.59 -19.22 2.38
CA ASN A 87 5.53 -20.06 1.64
C ASN A 87 6.61 -19.21 0.95
N ASN A 88 6.23 -18.04 0.45
CA ASN A 88 7.11 -17.06 -0.18
C ASN A 88 7.52 -15.93 0.79
N PHE A 89 7.60 -16.19 2.09
CA PHE A 89 7.72 -15.16 3.13
C PHE A 89 8.84 -14.13 2.88
N TYR A 90 10.07 -14.58 2.61
CA TYR A 90 11.18 -13.65 2.42
C TYR A 90 11.03 -12.82 1.13
N LEU A 91 10.48 -13.41 0.07
CA LEU A 91 10.21 -12.71 -1.17
C LEU A 91 9.10 -11.67 -0.97
N SER A 92 8.00 -12.05 -0.31
CA SER A 92 6.89 -11.14 -0.04
C SER A 92 7.33 -9.96 0.83
N LYS A 93 8.07 -10.21 1.92
CA LYS A 93 8.64 -9.13 2.75
C LYS A 93 9.61 -8.25 1.97
N GLY A 94 10.48 -8.82 1.14
CA GLY A 94 11.40 -8.06 0.31
C GLY A 94 10.69 -7.11 -0.65
N ILE A 95 9.69 -7.59 -1.37
CA ILE A 95 8.88 -6.78 -2.30
C ILE A 95 8.09 -5.71 -1.56
N LEU A 96 7.49 -6.04 -0.41
CA LEU A 96 6.74 -5.10 0.40
C LEU A 96 7.62 -3.97 0.94
N PHE A 97 8.79 -4.28 1.51
CA PHE A 97 9.74 -3.26 1.97
C PHE A 97 10.25 -2.39 0.83
N LEU A 98 10.62 -2.99 -0.31
CA LEU A 98 11.05 -2.23 -1.47
C LEU A 98 9.97 -1.24 -1.92
N THR A 99 8.72 -1.71 -1.98
CA THR A 99 7.56 -0.89 -2.33
C THR A 99 7.39 0.24 -1.32
N ASP A 100 7.34 -0.07 -0.02
CA ASP A 100 7.19 0.91 1.06
C ASP A 100 8.28 1.99 1.03
N PHE A 101 9.55 1.62 0.80
CA PHE A 101 10.65 2.58 0.71
C PHE A 101 10.55 3.47 -0.52
N ILE A 102 10.17 2.93 -1.69
CA ILE A 102 9.93 3.75 -2.89
C ILE A 102 8.81 4.76 -2.62
N GLY A 103 7.73 4.33 -1.97
CA GLY A 103 6.63 5.20 -1.56
C GLY A 103 7.10 6.29 -0.60
N LEU A 104 7.82 5.91 0.46
CA LEU A 104 8.33 6.81 1.49
C LEU A 104 9.23 7.89 0.90
N PHE A 105 10.23 7.48 0.11
CA PHE A 105 11.13 8.42 -0.55
C PHE A 105 10.40 9.30 -1.58
N GLY A 106 9.41 8.74 -2.28
CA GLY A 106 8.54 9.50 -3.18
C GLY A 106 7.84 10.66 -2.46
N VAL A 107 7.19 10.37 -1.33
CA VAL A 107 6.51 11.40 -0.51
C VAL A 107 7.50 12.42 0.06
N ILE A 108 8.66 11.98 0.59
CA ILE A 108 9.71 12.89 1.09
C ILE A 108 10.19 13.83 -0.02
N PHE A 109 10.40 13.32 -1.24
CA PHE A 109 10.87 14.13 -2.37
C PHE A 109 9.80 15.12 -2.84
N MET A 110 8.52 14.74 -2.81
CA MET A 110 7.42 15.67 -3.07
C MET A 110 7.38 16.81 -2.06
N LEU A 111 7.57 16.52 -0.76
CA LEU A 111 7.69 17.55 0.28
C LEU A 111 8.92 18.46 0.10
N ARG A 112 9.99 17.95 -0.53
CA ARG A 112 11.18 18.71 -0.93
C ARG A 112 11.06 19.40 -2.29
N ARG A 113 9.84 19.53 -2.84
CA ARG A 113 9.55 20.20 -4.12
C ARG A 113 10.12 19.53 -5.36
N ARG A 114 10.48 18.24 -5.32
CA ARG A 114 11.06 17.54 -6.49
C ARG A 114 9.99 16.73 -7.21
N LYS A 115 9.81 16.95 -8.51
CA LYS A 115 8.87 16.17 -9.34
C LYS A 115 9.22 14.68 -9.41
N LEU A 116 10.49 14.33 -9.23
CA LEU A 116 10.93 12.94 -9.11
C LEU A 116 10.13 12.16 -8.04
N GLY A 117 9.75 12.82 -6.94
CA GLY A 117 8.96 12.18 -5.89
C GLY A 117 7.57 11.73 -6.36
N PHE A 118 6.95 12.48 -7.27
CA PHE A 118 5.67 12.09 -7.87
C PHE A 118 5.81 10.86 -8.77
N HIS A 119 6.88 10.77 -9.54
CA HIS A 119 7.15 9.57 -10.36
C HIS A 119 7.44 8.34 -9.50
N MET A 120 8.20 8.51 -8.42
CA MET A 120 8.40 7.45 -7.43
C MET A 120 7.08 7.01 -6.81
N TYR A 121 6.17 7.94 -6.50
CA TYR A 121 4.85 7.61 -5.98
C TYR A 121 4.01 6.79 -6.97
N ILE A 122 4.06 7.11 -8.27
CA ILE A 122 3.41 6.29 -9.31
C ILE A 122 4.01 4.88 -9.34
N VAL A 123 5.34 4.76 -9.31
CA VAL A 123 6.01 3.45 -9.26
C VAL A 123 5.60 2.66 -8.01
N TYR A 124 5.56 3.32 -6.85
CA TYR A 124 5.03 2.74 -5.61
C TYR A 124 3.61 2.20 -5.78
N SER A 125 2.68 3.00 -6.34
CA SER A 125 1.30 2.57 -6.58
C SER A 125 1.21 1.37 -7.53
N LEU A 126 2.03 1.33 -8.59
CA LEU A 126 2.07 0.20 -9.52
C LEU A 126 2.66 -1.06 -8.87
N LEU A 127 3.70 -0.92 -8.04
CA LEU A 127 4.27 -2.02 -7.27
C LEU A 127 3.30 -2.53 -6.20
N ALA A 128 2.54 -1.66 -5.54
CA ALA A 128 1.52 -2.08 -4.58
C ALA A 128 0.40 -2.88 -5.25
N LEU A 129 0.07 -2.57 -6.51
CA LEU A 129 -0.93 -3.29 -7.30
C LEU A 129 -0.39 -4.61 -7.88
N GLY A 130 0.79 -4.54 -8.51
CA GLY A 130 1.38 -5.63 -9.29
C GLY A 130 2.32 -6.53 -8.50
N GLY A 131 2.96 -6.02 -7.46
CA GLY A 131 4.00 -6.70 -6.70
C GLY A 131 3.49 -7.95 -5.97
N MET A 132 2.22 -7.97 -5.58
CA MET A 132 1.63 -9.17 -4.95
C MET A 132 1.61 -10.39 -5.87
N TYR A 133 1.50 -10.19 -7.19
CA TYR A 133 1.53 -11.28 -8.18
C TYR A 133 2.91 -11.93 -8.33
N LEU A 134 3.95 -11.38 -7.70
CA LEU A 134 5.29 -11.99 -7.67
C LEU A 134 5.41 -13.10 -6.63
N TYR A 135 4.51 -13.14 -5.63
CA TYR A 135 4.57 -14.11 -4.53
C TYR A 135 3.22 -14.77 -4.21
N VAL A 136 2.14 -14.36 -4.89
CA VAL A 136 0.81 -14.97 -4.83
C VAL A 136 0.32 -15.24 -6.26
N SER A 137 -0.22 -16.43 -6.48
CA SER A 137 -0.80 -16.84 -7.75
C SER A 137 -2.06 -16.02 -8.08
N PRO A 138 -2.27 -15.60 -9.34
CA PRO A 138 -3.45 -14.81 -9.73
C PRO A 138 -4.78 -15.47 -9.36
N GLU A 139 -4.83 -16.80 -9.33
CA GLU A 139 -6.01 -17.55 -8.93
C GLU A 139 -6.40 -17.32 -7.48
N ASN A 140 -5.46 -17.05 -6.57
CA ASN A 140 -5.73 -16.84 -5.15
C ASN A 140 -6.04 -15.38 -4.81
N ILE A 141 -5.88 -14.46 -5.75
CA ILE A 141 -6.14 -13.04 -5.54
C ILE A 141 -7.61 -12.74 -5.83
N HIS A 142 -8.36 -12.32 -4.80
CA HIS A 142 -9.72 -11.85 -5.00
C HIS A 142 -9.73 -10.47 -5.67
N MET A 143 -10.45 -10.32 -6.79
CA MET A 143 -10.43 -9.12 -7.64
C MET A 143 -10.84 -7.82 -6.93
N SER A 144 -11.58 -7.90 -5.82
CA SER A 144 -11.93 -6.72 -5.01
C SER A 144 -10.70 -5.99 -4.45
N LEU A 145 -9.63 -6.71 -4.09
CA LEU A 145 -8.42 -6.12 -3.50
C LEU A 145 -7.66 -5.22 -4.49
N PRO A 146 -7.24 -5.70 -5.69
CA PRO A 146 -6.55 -4.85 -6.65
C PRO A 146 -7.44 -3.72 -7.19
N ILE A 147 -8.75 -3.95 -7.37
CA ILE A 147 -9.67 -2.87 -7.80
C ILE A 147 -9.71 -1.76 -6.75
N PHE A 148 -9.86 -2.11 -5.46
CA PHE A 148 -9.88 -1.13 -4.39
C PHE A 148 -8.56 -0.35 -4.32
N ASN A 149 -7.43 -1.05 -4.41
CA ASN A 149 -6.11 -0.41 -4.44
C ASN A 149 -5.98 0.55 -5.63
N LEU A 150 -6.41 0.14 -6.82
CA LEU A 150 -6.36 0.95 -8.04
C LEU A 150 -7.16 2.25 -7.89
N ILE A 151 -8.36 2.18 -7.30
CA ILE A 151 -9.21 3.36 -7.07
C ILE A 151 -8.51 4.34 -6.12
N ILE A 152 -8.03 3.85 -4.98
CA ILE A 152 -7.37 4.70 -3.97
C ILE A 152 -6.07 5.29 -4.52
N SER A 153 -5.21 4.46 -5.12
CA SER A 153 -3.95 4.91 -5.73
C SER A 153 -4.20 5.91 -6.85
N GLY A 154 -5.18 5.65 -7.73
CA GLY A 154 -5.56 6.56 -8.81
C GLY A 154 -6.05 7.91 -8.28
N LEU A 155 -6.85 7.92 -7.21
CA LEU A 155 -7.28 9.14 -6.53
C LEU A 155 -6.09 9.93 -5.99
N PHE A 156 -5.17 9.29 -5.27
CA PHE A 156 -3.99 9.97 -4.71
C PHE A 156 -3.07 10.51 -5.80
N ILE A 157 -2.81 9.73 -6.85
CA ILE A 157 -2.03 10.20 -8.01
C ILE A 157 -2.68 11.42 -8.63
N PHE A 158 -4.00 11.39 -8.85
CA PHE A 158 -4.74 12.52 -9.38
C PHE A 158 -4.61 13.76 -8.48
N LEU A 159 -4.78 13.60 -7.16
CA LEU A 159 -4.68 14.72 -6.22
C LEU A 159 -3.25 15.28 -6.13
N TYR A 160 -2.23 14.42 -6.09
CA TYR A 160 -0.83 14.86 -6.14
C TYR A 160 -0.49 15.55 -7.46
N SER A 161 -1.06 15.10 -8.59
CA SER A 161 -0.85 15.74 -9.90
C SER A 161 -1.26 17.22 -9.89
N ARG A 162 -2.32 17.58 -9.15
CA ARG A 162 -2.77 18.97 -8.99
C ARG A 162 -1.76 19.84 -8.25
N THR A 163 -0.86 19.24 -7.47
CA THR A 163 0.20 19.95 -6.73
C THR A 163 1.52 20.08 -7.52
N LEU A 164 1.62 19.51 -8.72
CA LEU A 164 2.85 19.51 -9.53
C LEU A 164 3.35 20.90 -9.92
N HIS A 165 2.45 21.86 -10.10
CA HIS A 165 2.78 23.26 -10.42
C HIS A 165 3.58 23.97 -9.30
N TRP A 166 3.65 23.37 -8.11
CA TRP A 166 4.45 23.87 -6.99
C TRP A 166 5.86 23.25 -6.92
N MET A 167 6.04 22.10 -7.57
CA MET A 167 7.31 21.36 -7.60
C MET A 167 8.22 21.87 -8.73
N ARG A 168 9.52 21.89 -8.44
CA ARG A 168 10.59 22.17 -9.41
C ARG A 168 11.03 20.85 -10.07
N ASN A 169 11.45 20.95 -11.33
CA ASN A 169 12.03 19.83 -12.07
C ASN A 169 13.28 19.30 -11.35
#